data_AF-A0A7C1FPL6-F1
#
_entry.id   AF-A0A7C1FPL6-F1
#
_cell.length_a   1.000
_cell.length_b   1.000
_cell.length_c   1.000
_cell.angle_alpha   90.00
_cell.angle_beta   90.00
_cell.angle_gamma   90.00
#
_symmetry.space_group_name_H-M   'P 1'
#
loop_
_entity.id
_entity.type
_entity.pdbx_description
1 polymer ?
#
loop_
_entity_poly.entity_id
_entity_poly.type
_entity_poly.pdbx_seq_one_letter_code
_entity_poly.pdbx_strand_id
1 'polypeptide(L)'
;MEYADRIKMLPPYLFAELDKRKQQLKQKGLDLIDLSIGDPDLETPRPIVEKMSEELQNPINHHYPDYEGLFEFREAVALWYERRFGVSLDPSREVMALIGSKEGIAHFPLAFVNPGDYVLVPDPGYPVYRASTILAGGIPYFMPLKEERAFLPDLRDIPSEIAKRAKLMFLNYPNNPTGATATRKFFR
;
A
#
# COMPACT_ATOMS: atom_id res chain seq x y z
N MET A 1 20.83 13.70 -19.94
CA MET A 1 19.40 13.33 -19.94
C MET A 1 18.73 14.09 -18.81
N GLU A 2 17.53 14.62 -19.03
CA GLU A 2 16.75 15.31 -18.01
C GLU A 2 15.67 14.38 -17.44
N TYR A 3 15.42 14.45 -16.13
CA TYR A 3 14.33 13.69 -15.51
C TYR A 3 12.96 14.24 -15.92
N ALA A 4 11.96 13.37 -16.03
CA ALA A 4 10.56 13.77 -16.22
C ALA A 4 10.05 14.59 -15.02
N ASP A 5 9.16 15.55 -15.26
CA ASP A 5 8.70 16.48 -14.20
C ASP A 5 8.01 15.77 -13.03
N ARG A 6 7.25 14.70 -13.30
CA ARG A 6 6.64 13.88 -12.25
C ARG A 6 7.66 13.28 -11.28
N ILE A 7 8.89 13.00 -11.73
CA ILE A 7 9.98 12.53 -10.87
C ILE A 7 10.54 13.67 -10.03
N LYS A 8 10.69 14.87 -10.63
CA LYS A 8 11.15 16.08 -9.91
C LYS A 8 10.18 16.50 -8.81
N MET A 9 8.89 16.19 -8.95
CA MET A 9 7.85 16.51 -7.96
C MET A 9 7.81 15.56 -6.75
N LEU A 10 8.50 14.41 -6.81
CA LEU A 10 8.51 13.47 -5.69
C LEU A 10 9.34 14.05 -4.52
N PRO A 11 8.84 13.95 -3.28
CA PRO A 11 9.64 14.32 -2.13
C PRO A 11 10.81 13.34 -1.94
N PRO A 12 11.87 13.73 -1.22
CA PRO A 12 12.90 12.80 -0.79
C PRO A 12 12.30 11.58 -0.09
N TYR A 13 12.78 10.39 -0.42
CA TYR A 13 12.29 9.15 0.17
C TYR A 13 12.96 8.92 1.53
N LEU A 14 12.19 9.09 2.61
CA LEU A 14 12.67 9.01 4.00
C LEU A 14 13.51 7.75 4.26
N PHE A 15 13.02 6.58 3.83
CA PHE A 15 13.70 5.32 4.09
C PHE A 15 15.06 5.22 3.39
N ALA A 16 15.21 5.78 2.19
CA ALA A 16 16.52 5.80 1.52
C ALA A 16 17.55 6.68 2.26
N GLU A 17 17.11 7.80 2.84
CA GLU A 17 17.98 8.65 3.66
C GLU A 17 18.34 7.96 4.99
N LEU A 18 17.38 7.26 5.61
CA LEU A 18 17.65 6.45 6.80
C LEU A 18 18.64 5.31 6.49
N ASP A 19 18.47 4.60 5.39
CA ASP A 19 19.37 3.52 4.97
C ASP A 19 20.80 4.04 4.72
N LYS A 20 20.94 5.20 4.06
CA LYS A 20 22.24 5.85 3.87
C LYS A 20 22.92 6.18 5.19
N ARG A 21 22.18 6.73 6.16
CA ARG A 21 22.72 7.03 7.50
C ARG A 21 23.10 5.77 8.25
N LYS A 22 22.27 4.72 8.19
CA LYS A 22 22.56 3.41 8.80
C LYS A 22 23.86 2.84 8.24
N GLN A 23 24.05 2.87 6.92
CA GLN A 23 25.29 2.40 6.29
C GLN A 23 26.52 3.18 6.75
N GLN A 24 26.44 4.50 6.84
CA GLN A 24 27.54 5.34 7.32
C GLN A 24 27.92 5.05 8.78
N LEU A 25 26.93 4.79 9.65
CA LEU A 25 27.18 4.44 11.05
C LEU A 25 27.75 3.02 11.20
N LYS A 26 27.25 2.05 10.42
CA LYS A 26 27.81 0.69 10.36
C LYS A 26 29.28 0.70 9.90
N GLN A 27 29.62 1.53 8.91
CA GLN A 27 31.02 1.69 8.46
C GLN A 27 31.95 2.25 9.54
N LYS A 28 31.42 2.96 10.54
CA LYS A 28 32.17 3.44 11.72
C LYS A 28 32.29 2.38 12.82
N GLY A 29 31.81 1.15 12.57
CA GLY A 29 31.82 0.06 13.55
C GLY A 29 30.80 0.22 14.68
N LEU A 30 29.77 1.05 14.48
CA LEU A 30 28.71 1.24 15.48
C LEU A 30 27.69 0.12 15.39
N ASP A 31 27.32 -0.42 16.55
CA ASP A 31 26.19 -1.32 16.71
C ASP A 31 24.88 -0.52 16.73
N LEU A 32 23.91 -0.92 15.91
CA LEU A 32 22.68 -0.15 15.67
C LEU A 32 21.45 -0.97 16.03
N ILE A 33 20.59 -0.38 16.86
CA ILE A 33 19.22 -0.85 17.04
C ILE A 33 18.36 -0.20 15.96
N ASP A 34 17.95 -0.99 14.95
CA ASP A 34 17.17 -0.51 13.82
C ASP A 34 15.67 -0.70 14.06
N LEU A 35 14.95 0.41 14.29
CA LEU A 35 13.49 0.46 14.42
C LEU A 35 12.85 1.25 13.27
N SER A 36 13.55 1.37 12.13
CA SER A 36 13.14 2.26 11.04
C SER A 36 12.14 1.64 10.06
N ILE A 37 12.11 0.31 9.93
CA ILE A 37 11.28 -0.40 8.94
C ILE A 37 10.44 -1.46 9.66
N GLY A 38 9.15 -1.54 9.31
CA GLY A 38 8.25 -2.59 9.80
C GLY A 38 8.43 -3.91 9.08
N ASP A 39 9.66 -4.42 9.03
CA ASP A 39 9.99 -5.74 8.49
C ASP A 39 9.93 -6.77 9.63
N PRO A 40 9.11 -7.83 9.54
CA PRO A 40 9.05 -8.86 10.58
C PRO A 40 10.42 -9.53 10.78
N ASP A 41 10.77 -9.76 12.04
CA ASP A 41 11.97 -10.50 12.45
C ASP A 41 11.77 -12.02 12.51
N LEU A 42 10.52 -12.47 12.43
CA LEU A 42 10.16 -13.88 12.42
C LEU A 42 10.23 -14.50 11.02
N GLU A 43 10.63 -15.77 10.98
CA GLU A 43 10.69 -16.53 9.74
C GLU A 43 9.30 -16.77 9.14
N THR A 44 9.25 -16.94 7.82
CA THR A 44 8.03 -17.39 7.15
C THR A 44 7.63 -18.78 7.67
N PRO A 45 6.35 -19.01 8.03
CA PRO A 45 5.91 -20.30 8.56
C PRO A 45 6.32 -21.48 7.67
N ARG A 46 6.91 -22.50 8.31
CA ARG A 46 7.49 -23.68 7.64
C ARG A 46 6.59 -24.33 6.58
N PRO A 47 5.28 -24.54 6.80
CA PRO A 47 4.41 -25.14 5.76
C PRO A 47 4.36 -24.34 4.45
N ILE A 48 4.51 -23.01 4.51
CA ILE A 48 4.53 -22.14 3.33
C ILE A 48 5.84 -22.35 2.56
N VAL A 49 6.97 -22.39 3.28
CA VAL A 49 8.30 -22.61 2.71
C VAL A 49 8.39 -24.00 2.05
N GLU A 50 7.87 -25.03 2.72
CA GLU A 50 7.82 -26.39 2.20
C GLU A 50 6.96 -26.49 0.95
N LYS A 51 5.76 -25.90 0.95
CA LYS A 51 4.87 -25.92 -0.22
C LYS A 51 5.47 -25.15 -1.41
N MET A 52 6.10 -24.00 -1.16
CA MET A 52 6.81 -23.28 -2.22
C MET A 52 7.97 -24.11 -2.78
N SER A 53 8.73 -24.80 -1.93
CA SER A 53 9.85 -25.65 -2.38
C SER A 53 9.37 -26.81 -3.24
N GLU A 54 8.24 -27.42 -2.88
CA GLU A 54 7.58 -28.46 -3.67
C GLU A 54 7.14 -27.93 -5.04
N GLU A 55 6.40 -26.81 -5.06
CA GLU A 55 5.86 -26.22 -6.30
C GLU A 55 6.95 -25.71 -7.25
N LEU A 56 8.12 -25.31 -6.73
CA LEU A 56 9.27 -24.94 -7.55
C LEU A 56 9.82 -26.12 -8.38
N GLN A 57 9.62 -27.36 -7.94
CA GLN A 57 10.03 -28.55 -8.68
C GLN A 57 9.07 -28.89 -9.84
N ASN A 58 7.91 -28.26 -9.91
CA ASN A 58 6.93 -28.49 -10.97
C ASN A 58 7.19 -27.54 -12.16
N PRO A 59 7.64 -28.06 -13.33
CA PRO A 59 8.00 -27.21 -14.47
C PRO A 59 6.84 -26.38 -15.02
N ILE A 60 5.58 -26.77 -14.77
CA ILE A 60 4.42 -25.99 -15.22
C ILE A 60 4.41 -24.58 -14.60
N ASN A 61 4.93 -24.45 -13.38
CA ASN A 61 4.99 -23.19 -12.64
C ASN A 61 6.11 -22.26 -13.14
N HIS A 62 6.93 -22.70 -14.10
CA HIS A 62 8.02 -21.89 -14.67
C HIS A 62 7.55 -21.04 -15.87
N HIS A 63 6.34 -21.31 -16.37
CA HIS A 63 5.73 -20.54 -17.43
C HIS A 63 5.11 -19.24 -16.91
N TYR A 64 4.71 -18.37 -17.83
CA TYR A 64 3.95 -17.17 -17.46
C TYR A 64 2.64 -17.57 -16.78
N PRO A 65 2.28 -16.95 -15.64
CA PRO A 65 0.98 -17.13 -15.03
C PRO A 65 -0.10 -16.40 -15.85
N ASP A 66 -1.36 -16.69 -15.55
CA ASP A 66 -2.49 -15.86 -16.00
C ASP A 66 -2.31 -14.40 -15.56
N TYR A 67 -2.82 -13.45 -16.36
CA TYR A 67 -2.65 -12.02 -16.11
C TYR A 67 -3.20 -11.57 -14.75
N GLU A 68 -4.33 -12.14 -14.33
CA GLU A 68 -4.97 -11.84 -13.05
C GLU A 68 -4.37 -12.65 -11.87
N GLY A 69 -3.45 -13.57 -12.17
CA GLY A 69 -2.93 -14.57 -11.24
C GLY A 69 -3.72 -15.87 -11.25
N LEU A 70 -3.09 -16.94 -10.76
CA LEU A 70 -3.66 -18.28 -10.68
C LEU A 70 -5.06 -18.26 -10.07
N PHE A 71 -6.00 -18.93 -10.72
CA PHE A 71 -7.41 -18.93 -10.31
C PHE A 71 -7.58 -19.51 -8.89
N GLU A 72 -6.85 -20.58 -8.56
CA GLU A 72 -6.89 -21.23 -7.25
C GLU A 72 -6.44 -20.29 -6.12
N PHE A 73 -5.48 -19.41 -6.40
CA PHE A 73 -5.08 -18.37 -5.44
C PHE A 73 -6.21 -17.36 -5.22
N ARG A 74 -6.87 -16.94 -6.30
CA ARG A 74 -8.00 -16.00 -6.24
C ARG A 74 -9.20 -16.60 -5.49
N GLU A 75 -9.49 -17.88 -5.71
CA GLU A 75 -10.50 -18.63 -4.93
C GLU A 75 -10.13 -18.69 -3.44
N ALA A 76 -8.88 -18.99 -3.12
CA ALA A 76 -8.41 -19.03 -1.72
C ALA A 76 -8.56 -17.67 -1.02
N VAL A 77 -8.31 -16.56 -1.73
CA VAL A 77 -8.52 -15.20 -1.22
C VAL A 77 -10.00 -14.92 -0.98
N ALA A 78 -10.88 -15.23 -1.94
CA ALA A 78 -12.33 -15.04 -1.80
C ALA A 78 -12.89 -15.83 -0.60
N LEU A 79 -12.52 -17.11 -0.48
CA LEU A 79 -12.93 -17.97 0.64
C LEU A 79 -12.38 -17.47 1.99
N TRP A 80 -11.16 -16.92 2.01
CA TRP A 80 -10.61 -16.33 3.23
C TRP A 80 -11.38 -15.08 3.66
N TYR A 81 -11.74 -14.21 2.71
CA TYR A 81 -12.56 -13.02 2.96
C TYR A 81 -13.95 -13.37 3.53
N GLU A 82 -14.59 -14.40 2.96
CA GLU A 82 -15.88 -14.88 3.45
C GLU A 82 -15.76 -15.40 4.89
N ARG A 83 -14.81 -16.32 5.15
CA ARG A 83 -14.63 -16.89 6.50
C ARG A 83 -14.23 -15.85 7.54
N ARG A 84 -13.35 -14.91 7.18
CA ARG A 84 -12.74 -13.97 8.14
C ARG A 84 -13.60 -12.74 8.40
N PHE A 85 -14.31 -12.27 7.38
CA PHE A 85 -15.02 -10.98 7.40
C PHE A 85 -16.50 -11.09 7.02
N GLY A 86 -16.96 -12.22 6.48
CA GLY A 86 -18.32 -12.38 5.96
C GLY A 86 -18.56 -11.63 4.65
N VAL A 87 -17.50 -11.39 3.86
CA VAL A 87 -17.58 -10.70 2.57
C VAL A 87 -17.46 -11.73 1.46
N SER A 88 -18.50 -11.85 0.64
CA SER A 88 -18.49 -12.69 -0.57
C SER A 88 -17.83 -11.93 -1.71
N LEU A 89 -16.88 -12.58 -2.38
CA LEU A 89 -16.17 -12.04 -3.55
C LEU A 89 -16.24 -13.06 -4.70
N ASP A 90 -16.46 -12.59 -5.92
CA ASP A 90 -16.31 -13.39 -7.14
C ASP A 90 -14.81 -13.49 -7.52
N PRO A 91 -14.16 -14.66 -7.41
CA PRO A 91 -12.73 -14.80 -7.69
C PRO A 91 -12.39 -14.50 -9.16
N SER A 92 -13.35 -14.61 -10.08
CA SER A 92 -13.15 -14.32 -11.51
C SER A 92 -13.19 -12.83 -11.85
N ARG A 93 -13.77 -11.99 -11.00
CA ARG A 93 -14.07 -10.57 -11.30
C ARG A 93 -13.58 -9.57 -10.25
N GLU A 94 -13.43 -10.01 -9.00
CA GLU A 94 -13.24 -9.13 -7.84
C GLU A 94 -11.92 -9.40 -7.10
N VAL A 95 -11.08 -10.31 -7.59
CA VAL A 95 -9.78 -10.64 -7.01
C VAL A 95 -8.70 -10.63 -8.08
N MET A 96 -7.56 -9.99 -7.78
CA MET A 96 -6.38 -9.92 -8.64
C MET A 96 -5.12 -10.11 -7.79
N ALA A 97 -4.20 -10.95 -8.25
CA ALA A 97 -2.89 -11.11 -7.62
C ALA A 97 -1.99 -9.91 -7.94
N LEU A 98 -1.20 -9.48 -6.96
CA LEU A 98 -0.29 -8.33 -7.07
C LEU A 98 1.12 -8.74 -6.67
N ILE A 99 2.12 -8.00 -7.16
CA ILE A 99 3.52 -8.18 -6.74
C ILE A 99 3.73 -7.39 -5.42
N GLY A 100 3.01 -7.82 -4.40
CA GLY A 100 2.90 -7.14 -3.11
C GLY A 100 1.99 -5.91 -3.14
N SER A 101 1.47 -5.53 -1.97
CA SER A 101 0.48 -4.45 -1.85
C SER A 101 0.99 -3.08 -2.34
N LYS A 102 2.30 -2.81 -2.18
CA LYS A 102 2.91 -1.54 -2.61
C LYS A 102 2.77 -1.31 -4.12
N GLU A 103 2.89 -2.37 -4.90
CA GLU A 103 2.76 -2.33 -6.36
C GLU A 103 1.32 -1.98 -6.74
N GLY A 104 0.33 -2.73 -6.27
CA GLY A 104 -1.08 -2.41 -6.56
C GLY A 104 -1.50 -1.02 -6.07
N ILE A 105 -1.09 -0.60 -4.87
CA ILE A 105 -1.36 0.76 -4.36
C ILE A 105 -0.74 1.81 -5.29
N ALA A 106 0.45 1.55 -5.83
CA ALA A 106 1.14 2.49 -6.71
C ALA A 106 0.51 2.57 -8.11
N HIS A 107 -0.02 1.47 -8.62
CA HIS A 107 -0.65 1.42 -9.94
C HIS A 107 -2.13 1.83 -9.92
N PHE A 108 -2.84 1.68 -8.80
CA PHE A 108 -4.27 1.98 -8.74
C PHE A 108 -4.62 3.40 -9.21
N PRO A 109 -3.86 4.47 -8.84
CA PRO A 109 -4.11 5.80 -9.38
C PRO A 109 -3.98 5.89 -10.90
N LEU A 110 -3.11 5.11 -11.55
CA LEU A 110 -2.95 5.15 -13.01
C LEU A 110 -4.20 4.68 -13.75
N ALA A 111 -5.05 3.87 -13.12
CA ALA A 111 -6.29 3.40 -13.72
C ALA A 111 -7.44 4.43 -13.62
N PHE A 112 -7.39 5.38 -12.68
CA PHE A 112 -8.55 6.22 -12.33
C PHE A 112 -8.29 7.73 -12.24
N VAL A 113 -7.03 8.16 -12.21
CA VAL A 113 -6.63 9.55 -11.96
C VAL A 113 -6.06 10.14 -13.23
N ASN A 114 -6.66 11.23 -13.71
CA ASN A 114 -6.09 12.04 -14.79
C ASN A 114 -5.26 13.20 -14.22
N PRO A 115 -4.40 13.82 -15.04
CA PRO A 115 -3.71 15.04 -14.66
C PRO A 115 -4.66 16.13 -14.12
N GLY A 116 -4.41 16.60 -12.90
CA GLY A 116 -5.21 17.64 -12.25
C GLY A 116 -6.43 17.15 -11.46
N ASP A 117 -6.72 15.85 -11.47
CA ASP A 117 -7.69 15.24 -10.55
C ASP A 117 -7.14 15.23 -9.11
N TYR A 118 -8.03 15.33 -8.11
CA TYR A 118 -7.64 15.25 -6.70
C TYR A 118 -7.68 13.80 -6.20
N VAL A 119 -6.75 13.46 -5.30
CA VAL A 119 -6.77 12.23 -4.51
C VAL A 119 -6.68 12.58 -3.04
N LEU A 120 -7.62 12.08 -2.23
CA LEU A 120 -7.64 12.30 -0.79
C LEU A 120 -6.64 11.35 -0.12
N VAL A 121 -5.64 11.91 0.57
CA VAL A 121 -4.50 11.17 1.15
C VAL A 121 -4.43 11.44 2.66
N PRO A 122 -4.35 10.42 3.54
CA PRO A 122 -4.20 10.65 4.98
C PRO A 122 -2.84 11.27 5.32
N ASP A 123 -2.81 12.16 6.32
CA ASP A 123 -1.59 12.74 6.88
C ASP A 123 -1.63 12.76 8.43
N PRO A 124 -0.79 11.99 9.14
CA PRO A 124 0.22 11.08 8.61
C PRO A 124 -0.38 9.88 7.85
N GLY A 125 0.40 9.32 6.93
CA GLY A 125 -0.01 8.16 6.14
C GLY A 125 1.15 7.52 5.39
N TYR A 126 0.91 6.33 4.84
CA TYR A 126 1.93 5.59 4.10
C TYR A 126 2.42 6.40 2.87
N PRO A 127 3.74 6.65 2.71
CA PRO A 127 4.27 7.60 1.71
C PRO A 127 3.88 7.31 0.26
N VAL A 128 3.59 6.04 -0.06
CA VAL A 128 3.23 5.60 -1.41
C VAL A 128 1.93 6.21 -1.89
N TYR A 129 0.98 6.55 -1.00
CA TYR A 129 -0.28 7.20 -1.38
C TYR A 129 -0.04 8.55 -2.07
N ARG A 130 0.81 9.39 -1.48
CA ARG A 130 1.21 10.67 -2.07
C ARG A 130 2.02 10.47 -3.35
N ALA A 131 3.03 9.59 -3.29
CA ALA A 131 3.96 9.41 -4.42
C ALA A 131 3.25 8.87 -5.67
N SER A 132 2.38 7.87 -5.52
CA SER A 132 1.60 7.29 -6.62
C SER A 132 0.61 8.27 -7.22
N THR A 133 -0.04 9.09 -6.39
CA THR A 133 -0.89 10.20 -6.86
C THR A 133 -0.12 11.14 -7.78
N ILE A 134 1.08 11.60 -7.35
CA ILE A 134 1.93 12.49 -8.14
C ILE A 134 2.38 11.82 -9.44
N LEU A 135 2.77 10.54 -9.38
CA LEU A 135 3.20 9.78 -10.56
C LEU A 135 2.09 9.61 -11.60
N ALA A 136 0.83 9.55 -11.17
CA ALA A 136 -0.34 9.54 -12.05
C ALA A 136 -0.74 10.94 -12.56
N GLY A 137 -0.06 12.01 -12.14
CA GLY A 137 -0.40 13.39 -12.49
C GLY A 137 -1.53 13.99 -11.63
N GLY A 138 -2.00 13.25 -10.63
CA GLY A 138 -2.99 13.71 -9.68
C GLY A 138 -2.41 14.70 -8.66
N ILE A 139 -3.31 15.39 -7.98
CA ILE A 139 -3.01 16.35 -6.92
C ILE A 139 -3.39 15.72 -5.58
N PRO A 140 -2.43 15.39 -4.69
CA PRO A 140 -2.75 14.89 -3.37
C PRO A 140 -3.39 16.00 -2.52
N TYR A 141 -4.57 15.74 -1.99
CA TYR A 141 -5.24 16.57 -1.00
C TYR A 141 -5.18 15.86 0.36
N PHE A 142 -4.43 16.45 1.30
CA PHE A 142 -4.17 15.80 2.58
C PHE A 142 -5.35 15.91 3.55
N MET A 143 -5.70 14.79 4.17
CA MET A 143 -6.67 14.68 5.26
C MET A 143 -5.91 14.54 6.59
N PRO A 144 -5.87 15.58 7.44
CA PRO A 144 -5.15 15.52 8.70
C PRO A 144 -5.76 14.48 9.65
N LEU A 145 -4.98 13.46 10.01
CA LEU A 145 -5.31 12.47 11.03
C LEU A 145 -4.72 12.95 12.36
N LYS A 146 -5.59 13.48 13.22
CA LYS A 146 -5.18 14.08 14.49
C LYS A 146 -5.44 13.14 15.66
N GLU A 147 -4.57 13.17 16.66
CA GLU A 147 -4.69 12.33 17.86
C GLU A 147 -6.01 12.59 18.60
N GLU A 148 -6.45 13.85 18.70
CA GLU A 148 -7.72 14.22 19.35
C GLU A 148 -8.97 13.62 18.67
N ARG A 149 -8.82 13.08 17.44
CA ARG A 149 -9.86 12.38 16.68
C ARG A 149 -9.55 10.89 16.51
N ALA A 150 -8.71 10.33 17.40
CA ALA A 150 -8.24 8.95 17.33
C ALA A 150 -7.63 8.58 15.96
N PHE A 151 -7.01 9.57 15.30
CA PHE A 151 -6.44 9.45 13.95
C PHE A 151 -7.44 9.01 12.86
N LEU A 152 -8.73 9.28 13.03
CA LEU A 152 -9.74 9.13 11.98
C LEU A 152 -9.89 10.43 11.17
N PRO A 153 -10.05 10.39 9.83
CA PRO A 153 -10.28 11.59 9.05
C PRO A 153 -11.67 12.16 9.36
N ASP A 154 -11.76 13.49 9.38
CA ASP A 154 -13.04 14.19 9.42
C ASP A 154 -13.42 14.63 8.01
N LEU A 155 -14.38 13.95 7.40
CA LEU A 155 -14.80 14.23 6.03
C LEU A 155 -15.42 15.62 5.87
N ARG A 156 -15.87 16.26 6.97
CA ARG A 156 -16.41 17.62 6.95
C ARG A 156 -15.34 18.68 6.75
N ASP A 157 -14.08 18.34 7.03
CA ASP A 157 -12.95 19.25 6.81
C ASP A 157 -12.56 19.32 5.33
N ILE A 158 -13.10 18.45 4.48
CA ILE A 158 -12.84 18.42 3.03
C ILE A 158 -13.75 19.45 2.34
N PRO A 159 -13.20 20.49 1.68
CA PRO A 159 -14.00 21.47 0.96
C PRO A 159 -14.84 20.80 -0.13
N SER A 160 -16.11 21.20 -0.24
CA SER A 160 -17.07 20.66 -1.23
C SER A 160 -16.50 20.62 -2.65
N GLU A 161 -15.77 21.67 -3.07
CA GLU A 161 -15.19 21.74 -4.41
C GLU A 161 -14.05 20.74 -4.65
N ILE A 162 -13.33 20.36 -3.58
CA ILE A 162 -12.35 19.27 -3.64
C ILE A 162 -13.07 17.92 -3.64
N ALA A 163 -14.04 17.73 -2.74
CA ALA A 163 -14.79 16.49 -2.62
C ALA A 163 -15.47 16.08 -3.94
N LYS A 164 -16.07 17.03 -4.66
CA LYS A 164 -16.70 16.79 -5.98
C LYS A 164 -15.70 16.41 -7.08
N ARG A 165 -14.44 16.84 -6.95
CA ARG A 165 -13.38 16.61 -7.94
C ARG A 165 -12.45 15.45 -7.59
N ALA A 166 -12.50 14.97 -6.34
CA ALA A 166 -11.68 13.85 -5.89
C ALA A 166 -12.09 12.56 -6.61
N LYS A 167 -11.10 11.81 -7.11
CA LYS A 167 -11.33 10.53 -7.81
C LYS A 167 -11.10 9.33 -6.92
N LEU A 168 -10.20 9.46 -5.94
CA LEU A 168 -9.80 8.39 -5.04
C LEU A 168 -9.62 8.93 -3.63
N MET A 169 -9.79 8.03 -2.65
CA MET A 169 -9.48 8.28 -1.25
C MET A 169 -8.75 7.07 -0.68
N PHE A 170 -7.57 7.29 -0.09
CA PHE A 170 -6.87 6.26 0.65
C PHE A 170 -7.31 6.24 2.12
N LEU A 171 -7.62 5.05 2.63
CA LEU A 171 -7.86 4.78 4.04
C LEU A 171 -7.01 3.57 4.45
N ASN A 172 -6.44 3.59 5.66
CA ASN A 172 -5.61 2.50 6.17
C ASN A 172 -5.84 2.31 7.67
N TYR A 173 -6.49 1.20 8.02
CA TYR A 173 -6.79 0.80 9.39
C TYR A 173 -6.71 -0.74 9.51
N PRO A 174 -5.87 -1.31 10.40
CA PRO A 174 -4.96 -0.63 11.33
C PRO A 174 -3.94 0.27 10.63
N ASN A 175 -3.73 1.47 11.18
CA ASN A 175 -3.06 2.56 10.51
C ASN A 175 -1.54 2.48 10.66
N ASN A 176 -0.82 2.62 9.56
CA ASN A 176 0.60 2.96 9.53
C ASN A 176 0.74 4.46 9.22
N PRO A 177 1.35 5.28 10.09
CA PRO A 177 2.23 4.91 11.21
C PRO A 177 1.62 4.95 12.62
N THR A 178 0.35 5.32 12.78
CA THR A 178 -0.20 5.70 14.11
C THR A 178 -0.59 4.51 14.99
N GLY A 179 -0.75 3.32 14.41
CA GLY A 179 -1.31 2.14 15.09
C GLY A 179 -2.82 2.22 15.33
N ALA A 180 -3.48 3.31 14.96
CA ALA A 180 -4.91 3.51 15.20
C ALA A 180 -5.78 2.49 14.44
N THR A 181 -6.92 2.14 15.02
CA THR A 181 -7.91 1.25 14.41
C THR A 181 -9.22 1.98 14.15
N ALA A 182 -9.93 1.60 13.09
CA ALA A 182 -11.27 2.09 12.81
C ALA A 182 -12.33 1.08 13.27
N THR A 183 -13.46 1.58 13.78
CA THR A 183 -14.62 0.75 14.10
C THR A 183 -15.46 0.48 12.85
N ARG A 184 -16.29 -0.57 12.86
CA ARG A 184 -17.28 -0.80 11.79
C ARG A 184 -18.21 0.39 11.56
N LYS A 185 -18.50 1.18 12.60
CA LYS A 185 -19.35 2.37 12.52
C LYS A 185 -18.73 3.47 11.66
N PHE A 186 -17.40 3.56 11.61
CA PHE A 186 -16.70 4.55 10.78
C PHE A 186 -16.92 4.31 9.28
N PHE A 187 -17.09 3.05 8.86
CA PHE A 187 -17.30 2.66 7.46
C PHE A 187 -18.77 2.59 7.04
N ARG A 188 -19.70 3.06 7.86
CA ARG A 188 -21.15 3.02 7.61
C ARG A 188 -21.70 4.41 7.38
#